data_AF-A0A6M3XQJ2-F1
#
_entry.id   AF-A0A6M3XQJ2-F1
#
_cell.length_a   1.000
_cell.length_b   1.000
_cell.length_c   1.000
_cell.angle_alpha   90.00
_cell.angle_beta   90.00
_cell.angle_gamma   90.00
#
_symmetry.space_group_name_H-M   'P 1'
#
loop_
_entity.id
_entity.type
_entity.pdbx_description
1 polymer ?
#
loop_
_entity_poly.entity_id
_entity_poly.type
_entity_poly.pdbx_seq_one_letter_code
_entity_poly.pdbx_strand_id
1 'polypeptide(L)'
;MKTYKDLGIEVGELVDKKQKAYGNSFSKGADILKILYPDGVNPKEYTDMLSMIRIIDKLFRIATQKEAFGESPYRDIAGYGLLGVMKDIEKETCNKVSATFMK
;
A
#
# COMPACT_ATOMS: atom_id res chain seq x y z
N MET A 1 19.03 2.46 -30.26
CA MET A 1 18.58 3.30 -29.11
C MET A 1 17.06 3.31 -29.13
N LYS A 2 16.41 3.08 -27.99
CA LYS A 2 14.93 3.04 -27.89
C LYS A 2 14.36 4.46 -27.99
N THR A 3 13.25 4.66 -28.69
CA THR A 3 12.58 5.97 -28.78
C THR A 3 11.59 6.19 -27.64
N TYR A 4 11.18 7.44 -27.39
CA TYR A 4 10.12 7.74 -26.43
C TYR A 4 8.78 7.09 -26.81
N LYS A 5 8.50 6.92 -28.12
CA LYS A 5 7.30 6.22 -28.59
C LYS A 5 7.33 4.75 -28.18
N ASP A 6 8.47 4.08 -28.38
CA ASP A 6 8.63 2.67 -28.00
C ASP A 6 8.51 2.48 -26.48
N LEU A 7 8.99 3.44 -25.69
CA LEU A 7 8.81 3.45 -24.24
C LEU A 7 7.33 3.63 -23.86
N GLY A 8 6.63 4.55 -24.51
CA GLY A 8 5.20 4.79 -24.25
C GLY A 8 4.34 3.56 -24.51
N ILE A 9 4.62 2.81 -25.58
CA ILE A 9 3.93 1.55 -25.90
C ILE A 9 4.13 0.53 -24.79
N GLU A 10 5.37 0.29 -24.37
CA GLU A 10 5.68 -0.68 -23.31
C GLU A 10 5.01 -0.32 -21.98
N VAL A 11 5.06 0.96 -21.60
CA VAL A 11 4.41 1.44 -20.37
C VAL A 11 2.90 1.26 -20.45
N GLY A 12 2.28 1.61 -21.59
CA GLY A 12 0.85 1.43 -21.80
C GLY A 12 0.42 -0.04 -21.67
N GLU A 13 1.14 -0.95 -22.31
CA GLU A 13 0.88 -2.39 -22.22
C GLU A 13 0.99 -2.92 -20.79
N LEU A 14 1.96 -2.42 -20.01
CA LEU A 14 2.10 -2.78 -18.60
C LEU A 14 0.92 -2.28 -17.77
N VAL A 15 0.49 -1.04 -17.99
CA VAL A 15 -0.65 -0.43 -17.28
C VAL A 15 -1.94 -1.20 -17.59
N ASP A 16 -2.18 -1.58 -18.84
CA ASP A 16 -3.35 -2.38 -19.22
C ASP A 16 -3.39 -3.73 -18.51
N LYS A 17 -2.24 -4.42 -18.44
CA LYS A 17 -2.12 -5.70 -17.72
C LYS A 17 -2.44 -5.51 -16.23
N LYS A 18 -1.94 -4.44 -15.60
CA LYS A 18 -2.22 -4.14 -14.19
C LYS A 18 -3.69 -3.77 -13.96
N GLN A 19 -4.26 -2.89 -14.78
CA GLN A 19 -5.65 -2.46 -14.63
C GLN A 19 -6.63 -3.64 -14.74
N LYS A 20 -6.32 -4.63 -15.59
CA LYS A 20 -7.08 -5.89 -15.66
C LYS A 20 -6.91 -6.75 -14.40
N ALA A 21 -5.69 -6.88 -13.90
CA ALA A 21 -5.40 -7.74 -12.75
C ALA A 21 -5.90 -7.21 -11.40
N TYR A 22 -5.87 -5.89 -11.22
CA TYR A 22 -6.29 -5.22 -9.98
C TYR A 22 -7.72 -4.67 -10.06
N GLY A 23 -8.36 -4.70 -11.24
CA GLY A 23 -9.57 -3.91 -11.47
C GLY A 23 -9.27 -2.42 -11.36
N ASN A 24 -10.31 -1.57 -11.31
CA ASN A 24 -10.14 -0.12 -11.12
C ASN A 24 -9.71 0.26 -9.67
N SER A 25 -8.74 -0.47 -9.11
CA SER A 25 -8.13 -0.27 -7.77
C SER A 25 -7.66 1.17 -7.59
N PHE A 26 -7.07 1.76 -8.64
CA PHE A 26 -6.56 3.13 -8.59
C PHE A 26 -7.66 4.15 -8.24
N SER A 27 -8.81 4.11 -8.93
CA SER A 27 -9.90 5.05 -8.65
C SER A 27 -10.69 4.65 -7.40
N LYS A 28 -10.94 3.35 -7.22
CA LYS A 28 -11.77 2.84 -6.12
C LYS A 28 -11.06 2.86 -4.77
N GLY A 29 -9.74 2.71 -4.74
CA GLY A 29 -8.93 2.91 -3.55
C GLY A 29 -9.02 4.35 -3.03
N ALA A 30 -9.09 5.34 -3.92
CA ALA A 30 -9.31 6.73 -3.53
C ALA A 30 -10.68 6.94 -2.86
N ASP A 31 -11.73 6.24 -3.31
CA ASP A 31 -13.05 6.29 -2.66
C ASP A 31 -13.02 5.71 -1.24
N ILE A 32 -12.26 4.64 -1.01
CA ILE A 32 -12.04 4.08 0.34
C ILE A 32 -11.28 5.09 1.21
N LEU A 33 -10.25 5.75 0.69
CA LEU A 33 -9.50 6.76 1.44
C LEU A 33 -10.38 7.95 1.87
N LYS A 34 -11.35 8.38 1.06
CA LYS A 34 -12.30 9.44 1.46
C LYS A 34 -13.15 9.04 2.67
N ILE A 35 -13.40 7.74 2.86
CA ILE A 35 -14.14 7.22 4.01
C ILE A 35 -13.22 7.15 5.24
N LEU A 36 -11.97 6.71 5.07
CA LEU A 36 -11.00 6.56 6.17
C LEU A 36 -10.41 7.89 6.65
N TYR A 37 -10.21 8.83 5.73
CA TYR A 37 -9.56 10.12 5.95
C TYR A 37 -10.41 11.26 5.36
N PRO A 38 -11.63 11.50 5.89
CA PRO A 38 -12.54 12.51 5.33
C PRO A 38 -11.96 13.93 5.39
N ASP A 39 -11.10 14.21 6.37
CA ASP A 39 -10.50 15.53 6.59
C ASP A 39 -9.03 15.60 6.13
N GLY A 40 -8.60 14.62 5.32
CA GLY A 40 -7.20 14.48 4.89
C GLY A 40 -6.34 13.69 5.89
N VAL A 41 -5.03 13.66 5.62
CA VAL A 41 -4.08 12.78 6.32
C VAL A 41 -3.00 13.63 6.98
N ASN A 42 -2.77 13.44 8.27
CA ASN A 42 -1.68 14.11 8.97
C ASN A 42 -0.32 13.47 8.60
N PRO A 43 0.78 14.24 8.45
CA PRO A 43 2.11 13.69 8.20
C PRO A 43 2.54 12.56 9.15
N LYS A 44 2.09 12.58 10.42
CA LYS A 44 2.38 11.52 11.40
C LYS A 44 1.76 10.16 11.05
N GLU A 45 0.77 10.13 10.16
CA GLU A 45 -0.01 8.96 9.75
C GLU A 45 0.45 8.39 8.40
N TYR A 46 1.38 9.04 7.70
CA TYR A 46 1.76 8.67 6.33
C TYR A 46 2.23 7.23 6.19
N THR A 47 2.97 6.71 7.17
CA THR A 47 3.41 5.31 7.13
C THR A 47 2.24 4.33 7.26
N ASP A 48 1.26 4.65 8.10
CA ASP A 48 0.09 3.77 8.30
C ASP A 48 -0.84 3.85 7.09
N MET A 49 -1.06 5.06 6.56
CA MET A 49 -1.75 5.26 5.28
C MET A 49 -1.07 4.49 4.14
N LEU A 50 0.26 4.53 4.03
CA LEU A 50 1.01 3.79 3.00
C LEU A 50 0.79 2.28 3.11
N SER A 51 0.84 1.73 4.32
CA SER A 51 0.57 0.30 4.54
C SER A 51 -0.88 -0.05 4.18
N MET A 52 -1.84 0.79 4.59
CA MET A 52 -3.26 0.57 4.28
C MET A 52 -3.56 0.61 2.79
N ILE A 53 -3.05 1.59 2.04
CA ILE A 53 -3.32 1.68 0.59
C ILE A 53 -2.73 0.48 -0.15
N ARG A 54 -1.57 -0.03 0.29
CA ARG A 54 -0.98 -1.25 -0.28
C ARG A 54 -1.82 -2.48 0.03
N ILE A 55 -2.39 -2.59 1.23
CA ILE A 55 -3.34 -3.66 1.58
C ILE A 55 -4.59 -3.57 0.71
N ILE A 56 -5.19 -2.38 0.59
CA ILE A 56 -6.38 -2.12 -0.26
C ILE A 56 -6.11 -2.59 -1.70
N ASP A 57 -4.95 -2.25 -2.27
CA ASP A 57 -4.56 -2.68 -3.61
C ASP A 57 -4.50 -4.22 -3.75
N LYS A 58 -4.00 -4.92 -2.73
CA LYS A 58 -4.02 -6.39 -2.70
C LYS A 58 -5.43 -6.96 -2.58
N LEU A 59 -6.33 -6.33 -1.83
CA LEU A 59 -7.74 -6.75 -1.76
C LEU A 59 -8.42 -6.67 -3.13
N PHE A 60 -8.18 -5.60 -3.87
CA PHE A 60 -8.65 -5.44 -5.25
C PHE A 60 -8.10 -6.53 -6.19
N ARG A 61 -6.81 -6.84 -6.09
CA ARG A 61 -6.21 -7.96 -6.83
C ARG A 61 -6.83 -9.30 -6.46
N ILE A 62 -7.03 -9.58 -5.17
CA ILE A 62 -7.67 -10.83 -4.70
C ILE A 62 -9.06 -10.97 -5.30
N ALA A 63 -9.85 -9.90 -5.30
CA ALA A 63 -11.21 -9.89 -5.82
C ALA A 63 -11.30 -10.00 -7.35
N THR A 64 -10.26 -9.55 -8.07
CA THR A 64 -10.27 -9.49 -9.54
C THR A 64 -9.48 -10.63 -10.18
N GLN A 65 -8.19 -10.77 -9.84
CA GLN A 65 -7.31 -11.80 -10.38
C GLN A 65 -6.20 -12.16 -9.37
N LYS A 66 -6.58 -12.92 -8.34
CA LYS A 66 -5.69 -13.31 -7.24
C LYS A 66 -4.33 -13.85 -7.70
N GLU A 67 -4.34 -14.74 -8.70
CA GLU A 67 -3.15 -15.46 -9.16
C GLU A 67 -2.27 -14.65 -10.14
N ALA A 68 -2.59 -13.38 -10.42
CA ALA A 68 -1.76 -12.52 -11.27
C ALA A 68 -0.33 -12.35 -10.71
N PHE A 69 0.69 -12.25 -11.57
CA PHE A 69 2.08 -11.97 -11.21
C PHE A 69 2.83 -13.04 -10.38
N GLY A 70 2.23 -14.21 -10.10
CA GLY A 70 2.94 -15.37 -9.53
C GLY A 70 3.32 -15.26 -8.04
N GLU A 71 2.89 -14.21 -7.35
CA GLU A 71 3.13 -13.98 -5.92
C GLU A 71 1.84 -14.15 -5.11
N SER A 72 1.92 -14.43 -3.80
CA SER A 72 0.72 -14.50 -2.97
C SER A 72 0.32 -13.11 -2.44
N PRO A 73 -0.86 -12.57 -2.78
CA PRO A 73 -1.30 -11.27 -2.27
C PRO A 73 -1.55 -11.31 -0.75
N TYR A 74 -1.85 -12.48 -0.18
CA TYR A 74 -1.98 -12.65 1.27
C TYR A 74 -0.63 -12.61 1.99
N ARG A 75 0.47 -13.07 1.35
CA ARG A 75 1.82 -12.92 1.93
C ARG A 75 2.20 -11.44 1.99
N ASP A 76 1.85 -10.66 0.97
CA ASP A 76 2.06 -9.20 0.98
C ASP A 76 1.31 -8.55 2.15
N ILE A 77 0.02 -8.87 2.30
CA ILE A 77 -0.82 -8.34 3.40
C ILE A 77 -0.23 -8.70 4.77
N ALA A 78 0.17 -9.96 4.97
CA ALA A 78 0.80 -10.41 6.20
C ALA A 78 2.11 -9.64 6.46
N GLY A 79 2.93 -9.42 5.42
CA GLY A 79 4.14 -8.63 5.50
C GLY A 79 3.88 -7.18 5.94
N TYR A 80 2.89 -6.51 5.37
CA TYR A 80 2.51 -5.15 5.81
C TYR A 80 2.00 -5.13 7.24
N GLY A 81 1.24 -6.15 7.66
CA GLY A 81 0.80 -6.30 9.05
C GLY A 81 1.98 -6.43 10.02
N LEU A 82 2.97 -7.27 9.70
CA LEU A 82 4.17 -7.44 10.51
C LEU A 82 4.99 -6.14 10.62
N LEU A 83 5.13 -5.40 9.52
CA LEU A 83 5.79 -4.09 9.54
C LEU A 83 5.07 -3.09 10.44
N GLY A 84 3.73 -3.07 10.42
CA GLY A 84 2.92 -2.26 11.32
C GLY A 84 3.14 -2.62 12.79
N VAL A 85 3.07 -3.92 13.12
CA VAL A 85 3.30 -4.41 14.49
C VAL A 85 4.70 -4.04 14.99
N MET A 86 5.74 -4.22 14.17
CA MET A 86 7.10 -3.88 14.56
C MET A 86 7.24 -2.39 14.89
N LYS A 87 6.67 -1.52 14.05
CA LYS A 87 6.67 -0.07 14.26
C LYS A 87 5.98 0.32 15.57
N ASP A 88 4.86 -0.32 15.91
CA ASP A 88 4.16 -0.06 17.16
C ASP A 88 5.01 -0.46 18.38
N ILE A 89 5.65 -1.63 18.33
CA ILE A 89 6.58 -2.10 19.39
C ILE A 89 7.76 -1.12 19.57
N GLU A 90 8.35 -0.64 18.48
CA GLU A 90 9.46 0.33 18.52
C GLU A 90 9.02 1.65 19.17
N LYS A 91 7.82 2.13 18.82
CA LYS A 91 7.24 3.35 19.39
C LYS A 91 6.98 3.21 20.88
N GLU A 92 6.40 2.10 21.31
CA GLU A 92 6.19 1.81 22.74
C GLU A 92 7.51 1.75 23.52
N THR A 93 8.53 1.13 22.93
CA THR A 93 9.86 1.02 23.53
C THR A 93 10.49 2.40 23.70
N CYS A 94 10.46 3.23 22.66
CA CYS A 94 10.95 4.61 22.70
C CYS A 94 10.26 5.42 23.80
N ASN A 95 8.94 5.35 23.89
CA ASN A 95 8.16 6.08 24.91
C ASN A 95 8.55 5.67 26.34
N LYS A 96 8.78 4.38 26.59
CA LYS A 96 9.22 3.87 27.91
C LYS A 96 10.62 4.38 28.26
N VAL A 97 11.54 4.41 27.29
CA VAL A 97 12.90 4.92 27.47
C VAL A 97 12.87 6.41 27.83
N SER A 98 12.15 7.23 27.06
CA SER A 98 12.02 8.67 27.33
C SER A 98 11.43 8.97 28.71
N ALA A 99 10.41 8.21 29.13
CA ALA A 99 9.80 8.37 30.45
C ALA A 99 10.76 8.03 31.61
N THR A 100 11.76 7.18 31.38
CA THR A 100 12.75 6.78 32.38
C THR A 100 13.82 7.86 32.59
N PHE A 101 14.21 8.58 31.53
CA PHE A 101 15.21 9.66 31.60
C PHE A 101 14.65 11.02 32.05
N MET A 102 13.33 11.17 32.12
CA MET A 102 12.65 12.39 32.62
C MET A 102 12.32 12.35 34.12
N LYS A 103 12.65 11.26 34.82
CA LYS A 103 12.56 11.13 36.28
C LYS A 103 13.93 11.30 36.91
#